data_AF-A0AA35XFC2-F1
#
_entry.id   AF-A0AA35XFC2-F1
#
_cell.length_a   1.000
_cell.length_b   1.000
_cell.length_c   1.000
_cell.angle_alpha   90.00
_cell.angle_beta   90.00
_cell.angle_gamma   90.00
#
_symmetry.space_group_name_H-M   'P 1'
#
loop_
_entity.id
_entity.type
_entity.pdbx_description
1 polymer ?
#
loop_
_entity_poly.entity_id
_entity_poly.type
_entity_poly.pdbx_seq_one_letter_code
_entity_poly.pdbx_strand_id
1 'polypeptide(L)'
;MRSSSSTRGPLLANTTLTVLRFFGHYMRMMNVLKPIAFDVLECLSQLFDYYLFGVYDFFVKDLEYLPDNTQLSSKLLTSLKRISESFIIASEEMTPMASHSTTDDQFKVTKPWVNSAVSLTDGNTLFGLSCRMVAVESLVHLAQQFENLLPYMECMIPESKMSFLRQFVSQTVQTAPELRKPAYHGIAIKALPCDQILQRMVTVKWDIRDIKSQHSSYVDSLVQILTCQEVHQ
;
A
#
# COMPACT_ATOMS: atom_id res chain seq x y z
N MET A 1 20.46 19.53 -24.23
CA MET A 1 19.74 18.33 -24.71
C MET A 1 18.65 18.01 -23.69
N ARG A 2 17.38 18.29 -24.02
CA ARG A 2 16.22 17.94 -23.18
C ARG A 2 15.95 16.44 -23.39
N SER A 3 16.15 15.62 -22.35
CA SER A 3 15.67 14.24 -22.35
C SER A 3 14.14 14.28 -22.45
N SER A 4 13.61 13.68 -23.51
CA SER A 4 12.18 13.39 -23.66
C SER A 4 11.74 12.50 -22.51
N SER A 5 11.13 13.08 -21.48
CA SER A 5 10.35 12.33 -20.50
C SER A 5 9.19 11.70 -21.27
N SER A 6 9.32 10.43 -21.66
CA SER A 6 8.19 9.61 -22.06
C SER A 6 7.19 9.71 -20.92
N THR A 7 6.09 10.43 -21.11
CA THR A 7 5.00 10.59 -20.15
C THR A 7 4.29 9.25 -20.01
N ARG A 8 4.95 8.29 -19.34
CA ARG A 8 4.33 7.01 -18.97
C ARG A 8 3.17 7.36 -18.03
N GLY A 9 1.97 6.94 -18.40
CA GLY A 9 0.76 7.15 -17.60
C GLY A 9 0.92 6.57 -16.19
N PRO A 10 0.02 6.94 -15.26
CA PRO A 10 0.10 6.44 -13.89
C PRO A 10 -0.02 4.91 -13.85
N LEU A 11 0.76 4.29 -12.97
CA LEU A 11 0.65 2.86 -12.68
C LEU A 11 -0.62 2.63 -11.86
N LEU A 12 -1.59 1.92 -12.44
CA LEU A 12 -2.91 1.73 -11.84
C LEU A 12 -3.33 0.26 -11.88
N ALA A 13 -3.71 -0.28 -10.73
CA ALA A 13 -4.38 -1.55 -10.62
C ALA A 13 -5.85 -1.43 -11.07
N ASN A 14 -6.42 -2.52 -11.59
CA ASN A 14 -7.83 -2.58 -11.99
C ASN A 14 -8.77 -2.20 -10.82
N THR A 15 -8.45 -2.64 -9.60
CA THR A 15 -9.22 -2.29 -8.40
C THR A 15 -9.23 -0.78 -8.16
N THR A 16 -8.10 -0.10 -8.35
CA THR A 16 -7.99 1.36 -8.19
C THR A 16 -8.83 2.11 -9.22
N LEU A 17 -8.83 1.65 -10.47
CA LEU A 17 -9.70 2.22 -11.50
C LEU A 17 -11.18 2.08 -11.13
N THR A 18 -11.57 0.95 -10.55
CA THR A 18 -12.93 0.75 -10.04
C THR A 18 -13.24 1.67 -8.86
N VAL A 19 -12.32 1.84 -7.90
CA VAL A 19 -12.48 2.79 -6.79
C VAL A 19 -12.60 4.24 -7.30
N LEU A 20 -11.79 4.65 -8.28
CA LEU A 20 -11.89 5.97 -8.92
C LEU A 20 -13.24 6.18 -9.62
N ARG A 21 -13.79 5.14 -10.27
CA ARG A 21 -15.14 5.21 -10.84
C ARG A 21 -16.18 5.44 -9.75
N PHE A 22 -16.06 4.73 -8.62
CA PHE A 22 -16.93 4.97 -7.48
C PHE A 22 -16.80 6.39 -6.95
N PHE A 23 -15.60 6.97 -6.85
CA PHE A 23 -15.44 8.36 -6.44
C PHE A 23 -16.28 9.30 -7.31
N GLY A 24 -16.28 9.10 -8.63
CA GLY A 24 -17.14 9.86 -9.54
C GLY A 24 -18.65 9.68 -9.26
N HIS A 25 -19.09 8.45 -8.94
CA HIS A 25 -20.48 8.18 -8.55
C HIS A 25 -20.87 8.85 -7.22
N TYR A 26 -20.01 8.76 -6.19
CA TYR A 26 -20.22 9.42 -4.90
C TYR A 26 -20.28 10.95 -5.07
N MET A 27 -19.36 11.54 -5.83
CA MET A 27 -19.38 12.97 -6.14
C MET A 27 -20.67 13.40 -6.85
N ARG A 28 -21.14 12.62 -7.83
CA ARG A 28 -22.42 12.89 -8.49
C ARG A 28 -23.58 12.80 -7.50
N MET A 29 -23.57 11.83 -6.61
CA MET A 29 -24.60 11.64 -5.59
C MET A 29 -24.63 12.81 -4.60
N MET A 30 -23.46 13.29 -4.15
CA MET A 30 -23.34 14.51 -3.33
C MET A 30 -23.94 15.72 -4.04
N ASN A 31 -23.78 15.84 -5.36
CA ASN A 31 -24.30 16.98 -6.13
C ASN A 31 -25.82 16.99 -6.20
N VAL A 32 -26.41 15.82 -6.43
CA VAL A 32 -27.86 15.65 -6.63
C VAL A 32 -28.59 15.64 -5.27
N LEU A 33 -28.01 14.99 -4.27
CA LEU A 33 -28.60 14.76 -2.96
C LEU A 33 -27.96 15.66 -1.89
N LYS A 34 -27.98 16.98 -2.13
CA LYS A 34 -27.40 17.97 -1.22
C LYS A 34 -27.76 17.79 0.27
N PRO A 35 -29.00 17.44 0.65
CA PRO A 35 -29.35 17.27 2.07
C PRO A 35 -28.55 16.19 2.79
N ILE A 36 -28.10 15.15 2.07
CA ILE A 36 -27.32 14.02 2.60
C ILE A 36 -25.90 13.98 2.05
N ALA A 37 -25.42 15.07 1.44
CA ALA A 37 -24.10 15.11 0.78
C ALA A 37 -22.96 14.77 1.76
N PHE A 38 -23.13 15.09 3.04
CA PHE A 38 -22.15 14.72 4.05
C PHE A 38 -22.13 13.21 4.35
N ASP A 39 -23.28 12.56 4.41
CA ASP A 39 -23.33 11.12 4.69
C ASP A 39 -22.69 10.34 3.52
N VAL A 40 -22.92 10.82 2.29
CA VAL A 40 -22.25 10.32 1.09
C VAL A 40 -20.74 10.57 1.14
N LEU A 41 -20.30 11.70 1.68
CA LEU A 41 -18.88 12.00 1.91
C LEU A 41 -18.26 11.03 2.93
N GLU A 42 -18.95 10.72 4.03
CA GLU A 42 -18.47 9.75 5.01
C GLU A 42 -18.26 8.36 4.38
N CYS A 43 -19.21 7.91 3.56
CA CYS A 43 -19.06 6.66 2.81
C CYS A 43 -17.88 6.69 1.82
N LEU A 44 -17.64 7.84 1.17
CA LEU A 44 -16.49 8.02 0.28
C LEU A 44 -15.16 7.94 1.04
N SER A 45 -15.09 8.57 2.23
CA SER A 45 -13.93 8.47 3.12
C SER A 45 -13.72 7.04 3.62
N GLN A 46 -14.78 6.31 3.98
CA GLN A 46 -14.73 4.90 4.36
C GLN A 46 -14.22 4.01 3.23
N LEU A 47 -14.62 4.29 1.97
CA LEU A 47 -14.10 3.56 0.81
C LEU A 47 -12.60 3.75 0.63
N PHE A 48 -12.09 4.98 0.84
CA PHE A 48 -10.66 5.24 0.82
C PHE A 48 -9.95 4.53 1.98
N ASP A 49 -10.48 4.61 3.21
CA ASP A 49 -9.96 3.93 4.40
C ASP A 49 -9.85 2.41 4.16
N TYR A 50 -10.88 1.78 3.61
CA TYR A 50 -10.90 0.35 3.31
C TYR A 50 -9.84 -0.02 2.28
N TYR A 51 -9.70 0.79 1.22
CA TYR A 51 -8.71 0.54 0.18
C TYR A 51 -7.28 0.71 0.71
N LEU A 52 -7.01 1.77 1.49
CA LEU A 52 -5.74 2.00 2.17
C LEU A 52 -5.38 0.82 3.09
N PHE A 53 -6.33 0.40 3.92
CA PHE A 53 -6.12 -0.72 4.84
C PHE A 53 -5.86 -2.02 4.08
N GLY A 54 -6.60 -2.31 3.01
CA GLY A 54 -6.38 -3.50 2.19
C GLY A 54 -4.97 -3.53 1.60
N VAL A 55 -4.49 -2.41 1.06
CA VAL A 55 -3.11 -2.32 0.53
C VAL A 55 -2.08 -2.54 1.65
N TYR A 56 -2.30 -1.97 2.83
CA TYR A 56 -1.43 -2.18 4.00
C TYR A 56 -1.41 -3.64 4.46
N ASP A 57 -2.58 -4.24 4.72
CA ASP A 57 -2.69 -5.60 5.26
C ASP A 57 -2.13 -6.65 4.28
N PHE A 58 -2.30 -6.45 2.98
CA PHE A 58 -1.80 -7.39 1.97
C PHE A 58 -0.32 -7.24 1.65
N PHE A 59 0.16 -6.00 1.52
CA PHE A 59 1.44 -5.73 0.88
C PHE A 59 2.50 -5.18 1.83
N VAL A 60 2.14 -4.84 3.08
CA VAL A 60 3.05 -4.21 4.04
C VAL A 60 3.13 -4.95 5.38
N LYS A 61 2.00 -5.44 5.91
CA LYS A 61 1.92 -6.04 7.25
C LYS A 61 2.87 -7.22 7.48
N ASP A 62 3.01 -8.12 6.51
CA ASP A 62 3.93 -9.29 6.62
C ASP A 62 5.43 -8.93 6.58
N LEU A 63 5.75 -7.64 6.50
CA LEU A 63 7.11 -7.11 6.47
C LEU A 63 7.51 -6.47 7.82
N GLU A 64 6.81 -6.75 8.92
CA GLU A 64 6.98 -6.15 10.26
C GLU A 64 8.41 -6.10 10.83
N TYR A 65 9.37 -6.85 10.29
CA TYR A 65 10.80 -6.80 10.70
C TYR A 65 11.61 -5.73 9.96
N LEU A 66 11.04 -4.55 9.76
CA LEU A 66 11.76 -3.45 9.12
C LEU A 66 12.64 -2.70 10.15
N PRO A 67 13.88 -2.34 9.80
CA PRO A 67 14.73 -1.51 10.65
C PRO A 67 14.07 -0.15 10.93
N ASP A 68 14.36 0.46 12.09
CA ASP A 68 13.71 1.65 12.67
C ASP A 68 13.48 2.82 11.68
N ASN A 69 14.33 2.96 10.66
CA ASN A 69 14.25 3.99 9.63
C ASN A 69 13.11 3.81 8.59
N THR A 70 12.37 2.71 8.66
CA THR A 70 11.25 2.39 7.75
C THR A 70 9.91 2.28 8.48
N GLN A 71 9.88 2.65 9.76
CA GLN A 71 8.66 2.62 10.55
C GLN A 71 7.64 3.64 10.01
N LEU A 72 6.38 3.19 9.95
CA LEU A 72 5.24 4.03 9.59
C LEU A 72 5.07 5.15 10.61
N SER A 73 4.56 6.31 10.21
CA SER A 73 4.28 7.37 11.17
C SER A 73 3.24 6.91 12.21
N SER A 74 3.33 7.46 13.42
CA SER A 74 2.33 7.22 14.46
C SER A 74 0.91 7.62 14.02
N LYS A 75 0.79 8.61 13.12
CA LYS A 75 -0.48 9.03 12.52
C LYS A 75 -1.10 7.93 11.65
N LEU A 76 -0.32 7.34 10.75
CA LEU A 76 -0.78 6.26 9.89
C LEU A 76 -1.12 5.01 10.70
N LEU A 77 -0.27 4.64 11.67
CA LEU A 77 -0.53 3.50 12.55
C LEU A 77 -1.82 3.68 13.36
N THR A 78 -2.05 4.88 13.90
CA THR A 78 -3.29 5.19 14.63
C THR A 78 -4.50 5.12 13.71
N SER A 79 -4.37 5.61 12.48
CA SER A 79 -5.45 5.56 11.47
C SER A 79 -5.75 4.12 11.04
N LEU A 80 -4.73 3.31 10.75
CA LEU A 80 -4.88 1.89 10.42
C LEU A 80 -5.51 1.10 11.56
N LYS A 81 -5.09 1.37 12.81
CA LYS A 81 -5.68 0.76 14.00
C LYS A 81 -7.15 1.12 14.13
N ARG A 82 -7.50 2.41 14.02
CA ARG A 82 -8.89 2.89 13.99
C ARG A 82 -9.72 2.18 12.93
N ILE A 83 -9.20 2.07 11.69
CA ILE A 83 -9.91 1.39 10.60
C ILE A 83 -10.13 -0.09 10.93
N SER A 84 -9.11 -0.77 11.45
CA SER A 84 -9.23 -2.19 11.81
C SER A 84 -10.22 -2.45 12.95
N GLU A 85 -10.28 -1.57 13.96
CA GLU A 85 -11.12 -1.74 15.14
C GLU A 85 -12.56 -1.27 14.91
N SER A 86 -12.75 -0.19 14.14
CA SER A 86 -14.06 0.44 13.95
C SER A 86 -14.80 -0.07 12.71
N PHE A 87 -14.10 -0.57 11.70
CA PHE A 87 -14.70 -0.81 10.37
C PHE A 87 -14.63 -2.26 9.89
N ILE A 88 -13.77 -3.11 10.47
CA ILE A 88 -13.51 -4.46 9.95
C ILE A 88 -14.05 -5.52 10.91
N ILE A 89 -14.92 -6.40 10.40
CA ILE A 89 -15.29 -7.62 11.11
C ILE A 89 -14.12 -8.59 10.97
N ALA A 90 -13.47 -8.93 12.09
CA ALA A 90 -12.50 -10.02 12.12
C ALA A 90 -13.25 -11.32 11.78
N SER A 91 -12.84 -11.98 10.69
CA SER A 91 -13.52 -13.17 10.14
C SER A 91 -13.49 -14.42 11.05
N GLU A 92 -13.16 -14.29 12.33
CA GLU A 92 -13.09 -15.39 13.30
C GLU A 92 -14.46 -15.72 13.94
N GLU A 93 -15.48 -14.87 13.76
CA GLU A 93 -16.83 -15.11 14.30
C GLU A 93 -17.85 -15.58 13.26
N MET A 94 -17.43 -16.42 12.30
CA MET A 94 -18.40 -17.16 11.48
C MET A 94 -18.76 -18.50 12.15
N THR A 95 -19.38 -18.44 13.33
CA THR A 95 -20.20 -19.54 13.83
C THR A 95 -21.58 -19.46 13.17
N PRO A 96 -22.00 -20.46 12.37
CA PRO A 96 -23.36 -20.49 11.88
C PRO A 96 -24.25 -20.84 13.07
N MET A 97 -25.18 -19.94 13.40
CA MET A 97 -26.18 -20.01 14.48
C MET A 97 -25.82 -19.23 15.76
N ALA A 98 -26.06 -17.92 15.74
CA ALA A 98 -26.68 -17.23 16.87
C ALA A 98 -27.27 -15.88 16.40
N SER A 99 -28.59 -15.82 16.41
CA SER A 99 -29.38 -14.61 16.33
C SER A 99 -29.08 -13.66 17.50
N HIS A 100 -28.50 -12.49 17.21
CA HIS A 100 -28.86 -11.17 17.76
C HIS A 100 -27.86 -10.14 17.24
N SER A 101 -28.16 -9.52 16.09
CA SER A 101 -27.42 -8.36 15.62
C SER A 101 -27.67 -7.19 16.59
N THR A 102 -26.65 -6.76 17.31
CA THR A 102 -26.64 -5.42 17.90
C THR A 102 -26.67 -4.42 16.74
N THR A 103 -27.32 -3.28 16.92
CA THR A 103 -27.45 -2.23 15.89
C THR A 103 -26.11 -1.66 15.42
N ASP A 104 -25.02 -1.99 16.10
CA ASP A 104 -23.66 -1.49 15.87
C ASP A 104 -22.88 -2.30 14.81
N ASP A 105 -23.34 -3.51 14.47
CA ASP A 105 -22.67 -4.37 13.46
C ASP A 105 -23.16 -4.13 12.02
N GLN A 106 -24.18 -3.28 11.81
CA GLN A 106 -24.76 -3.04 10.47
C GLN A 106 -23.81 -2.33 9.49
N PHE A 107 -22.73 -1.71 9.96
CA PHE A 107 -21.82 -0.92 9.12
C PHE A 107 -20.39 -1.49 9.03
N LYS A 108 -20.10 -2.62 9.67
CA LYS A 108 -18.77 -3.24 9.61
C LYS A 108 -18.63 -4.09 8.34
N VAL A 109 -17.46 -4.00 7.70
CA VAL A 109 -17.17 -4.66 6.43
C VAL A 109 -16.26 -5.86 6.66
N THR A 110 -16.43 -6.94 5.88
CA THR A 110 -15.54 -8.10 5.92
C THR A 110 -14.11 -7.69 5.58
N LYS A 111 -13.14 -8.27 6.31
CA LYS A 111 -11.73 -8.06 6.05
C LYS A 111 -11.40 -8.27 4.56
N PRO A 112 -10.62 -7.37 3.93
CA PRO A 112 -10.11 -7.59 2.58
C PRO A 112 -9.43 -8.97 2.48
N TRP A 113 -9.60 -9.65 1.35
CA TRP A 113 -8.93 -10.90 1.03
C TRP A 113 -8.10 -10.79 -0.25
N VAL A 114 -6.90 -11.37 -0.24
CA VAL A 114 -6.02 -11.41 -1.42
C VAL A 114 -6.50 -12.51 -2.36
N ASN A 115 -6.55 -12.21 -3.66
CA ASN A 115 -6.85 -13.21 -4.67
C ASN A 115 -5.71 -14.26 -4.72
N SER A 116 -6.06 -15.55 -4.72
CA SER A 116 -5.12 -16.67 -4.77
C SER A 116 -4.21 -16.68 -6.01
N ALA A 117 -4.57 -15.93 -7.05
CA ALA A 117 -3.72 -15.71 -8.22
C ALA A 117 -2.49 -14.83 -7.94
N VAL A 118 -2.43 -14.11 -6.81
CA VAL A 118 -1.31 -13.24 -6.44
C VAL A 118 -0.38 -14.00 -5.49
N SER A 119 0.77 -14.44 -6.00
CA SER A 119 1.81 -15.03 -5.17
C SER A 119 2.67 -13.94 -4.51
N LEU A 120 2.66 -13.89 -3.19
CA LEU A 120 3.41 -12.91 -2.38
C LEU A 120 4.63 -13.50 -1.67
N THR A 121 4.80 -14.83 -1.76
CA THR A 121 5.83 -15.60 -1.06
C THR A 121 6.83 -16.24 -2.00
N ASP A 122 6.55 -16.27 -3.31
CA ASP A 122 7.45 -16.88 -4.29
C ASP A 122 8.68 -16.00 -4.55
N GLY A 123 9.87 -16.55 -4.28
CA GLY A 123 11.15 -15.88 -4.51
C GLY A 123 11.43 -15.63 -5.99
N ASN A 124 10.87 -16.45 -6.90
CA ASN A 124 11.06 -16.27 -8.34
C ASN A 124 10.37 -15.01 -8.89
N THR A 125 9.28 -14.57 -8.24
CA THR A 125 8.56 -13.34 -8.59
C THR A 125 8.96 -12.16 -7.71
N LEU A 126 10.13 -12.23 -7.07
CA LEU A 126 10.61 -11.25 -6.09
C LEU A 126 9.60 -10.99 -4.98
N PHE A 127 8.98 -12.05 -4.46
CA PHE A 127 7.99 -11.96 -3.39
C PHE A 127 6.80 -11.04 -3.77
N GLY A 128 6.43 -11.05 -5.05
CA GLY A 128 5.37 -10.23 -5.61
C GLY A 128 5.70 -8.74 -5.70
N LEU A 129 6.97 -8.36 -5.90
CA LEU A 129 7.42 -6.96 -5.93
C LEU A 129 6.59 -6.10 -6.90
N SER A 130 6.36 -6.59 -8.12
CA SER A 130 5.58 -5.86 -9.13
C SER A 130 4.15 -5.57 -8.66
N CYS A 131 3.46 -6.57 -8.08
CA CYS A 131 2.13 -6.42 -7.51
C CYS A 131 2.11 -5.41 -6.34
N ARG A 132 3.11 -5.48 -5.45
CA ARG A 132 3.28 -4.53 -4.32
C ARG A 132 3.49 -3.11 -4.83
N MET A 133 4.40 -2.93 -5.80
CA MET A 133 4.67 -1.63 -6.43
C MET A 133 3.44 -1.05 -7.10
N VAL A 134 2.77 -1.84 -7.93
CA VAL A 134 1.56 -1.38 -8.61
C VAL A 134 0.48 -1.03 -7.59
N ALA A 135 0.24 -1.86 -6.57
CA ALA A 135 -0.77 -1.58 -5.55
C ALA A 135 -0.49 -0.28 -4.78
N VAL A 136 0.75 -0.07 -4.33
CA VAL A 136 1.13 1.11 -3.56
C VAL A 136 1.13 2.37 -4.44
N GLU A 137 1.73 2.34 -5.63
CA GLU A 137 1.69 3.50 -6.53
C GLU A 137 0.26 3.84 -6.95
N SER A 138 -0.60 2.82 -7.12
CA SER A 138 -2.02 3.06 -7.42
C SER A 138 -2.73 3.75 -6.26
N LEU A 139 -2.46 3.35 -5.02
CA LEU A 139 -3.00 4.00 -3.83
C LEU A 139 -2.52 5.44 -3.69
N VAL A 140 -1.23 5.71 -3.92
CA VAL A 140 -0.72 7.08 -3.88
C VAL A 140 -1.34 7.93 -4.97
N HIS A 141 -1.52 7.36 -6.17
CA HIS A 141 -2.24 8.04 -7.23
C HIS A 141 -3.69 8.32 -6.83
N LEU A 142 -4.38 7.37 -6.20
CA LEU A 142 -5.74 7.57 -5.69
C LEU A 142 -5.80 8.70 -4.65
N ALA A 143 -4.84 8.76 -3.73
CA ALA A 143 -4.72 9.84 -2.75
C ALA A 143 -4.56 11.21 -3.43
N GLN A 144 -3.70 11.29 -4.45
CA GLN A 144 -3.56 12.51 -5.24
C GLN A 144 -4.85 12.90 -5.96
N GLN A 145 -5.59 11.93 -6.51
CA GLN A 145 -6.89 12.22 -7.12
C GLN A 145 -7.92 12.69 -6.09
N PHE A 146 -7.91 12.13 -4.88
CA PHE A 146 -8.77 12.62 -3.79
C PHE A 146 -8.45 14.09 -3.45
N GLU A 147 -7.18 14.45 -3.32
CA GLU A 147 -6.77 15.84 -3.07
C GLU A 147 -7.16 16.78 -4.22
N ASN A 148 -7.04 16.32 -5.48
CA ASN A 148 -7.48 17.10 -6.65
C ASN A 148 -9.00 17.33 -6.66
N LEU A 149 -9.77 16.39 -6.10
CA LEU A 149 -11.23 16.48 -5.98
C LEU A 149 -11.68 17.31 -4.77
N LEU A 150 -10.78 17.61 -3.84
CA LEU A 150 -11.07 18.31 -2.59
C LEU A 150 -11.82 19.63 -2.77
N PRO A 151 -11.43 20.54 -3.70
CA PRO A 151 -12.14 21.81 -3.87
C PRO A 151 -13.61 21.63 -4.27
N TYR A 152 -13.91 20.57 -5.02
CA TYR A 152 -15.29 20.26 -5.41
C TYR A 152 -16.08 19.75 -4.21
N MET A 153 -15.49 18.87 -3.41
CA MET A 153 -16.11 18.34 -2.19
C MET A 153 -16.39 19.46 -1.19
N GLU A 154 -15.44 20.38 -0.98
CA GLU A 154 -15.61 21.56 -0.13
C GLU A 154 -16.75 22.47 -0.61
N CYS A 155 -17.01 22.57 -1.91
CA CYS A 155 -18.15 23.36 -2.39
C CYS A 155 -19.53 22.69 -2.16
N MET A 156 -19.54 21.40 -1.84
CA MET A 156 -20.76 20.58 -1.78
C MET A 156 -21.22 20.28 -0.35
N ILE A 157 -20.32 20.40 0.64
CA ILE A 157 -20.61 20.16 2.04
C ILE A 157 -20.73 21.47 2.85
N PRO A 158 -21.51 21.48 3.94
CA PRO A 158 -21.64 22.66 4.80
C PRO A 158 -20.34 23.02 5.53
N GLU A 159 -20.13 24.31 5.82
CA GLU A 159 -18.94 24.80 6.56
C GLU A 159 -18.74 24.11 7.91
N SER A 160 -19.84 23.76 8.60
CA SER A 160 -19.81 23.06 9.90
C SER A 160 -19.13 21.70 9.86
N LYS A 161 -19.02 21.08 8.68
CA LYS A 161 -18.45 19.75 8.49
C LYS A 161 -17.11 19.76 7.73
N MET A 162 -16.56 20.94 7.45
CA MET A 162 -15.25 21.10 6.79
C MET A 162 -14.09 20.56 7.62
N SER A 163 -14.19 20.68 8.94
CA SER A 163 -13.18 20.17 9.87
C SER A 163 -12.95 18.68 9.69
N PHE A 164 -14.02 17.90 9.53
CA PHE A 164 -13.95 16.46 9.27
C PHE A 164 -13.17 16.16 7.99
N LEU A 165 -13.53 16.80 6.86
CA LEU A 165 -12.88 16.55 5.57
C LEU A 165 -11.39 16.90 5.61
N ARG A 166 -11.03 18.05 6.18
CA ARG A 166 -9.64 18.49 6.30
C ARG A 166 -8.83 17.58 7.24
N GLN A 167 -9.44 17.16 8.35
CA GLN A 167 -8.82 16.22 9.26
C GLN A 167 -8.58 14.87 8.59
N PHE A 168 -9.57 14.34 7.85
CA PHE A 168 -9.45 13.10 7.10
C PHE A 168 -8.32 13.14 6.08
N VAL A 169 -8.24 14.23 5.30
CA VAL A 169 -7.15 14.42 4.33
C VAL A 169 -5.79 14.44 5.03
N SER A 170 -5.66 15.19 6.12
CA SER A 170 -4.39 15.34 6.85
C SER A 170 -3.94 14.07 7.58
N GLN A 171 -4.89 13.29 8.12
CA GLN A 171 -4.59 12.11 8.93
C GLN A 171 -4.45 10.84 8.09
N THR A 172 -5.24 10.71 7.03
CA THR A 172 -5.34 9.48 6.23
C THR A 172 -4.81 9.66 4.80
N VAL A 173 -5.32 10.62 4.04
CA VAL A 173 -5.01 10.72 2.59
C VAL A 173 -3.53 11.05 2.37
N GLN A 174 -3.02 12.05 3.11
CA GLN A 174 -1.63 12.50 3.01
C GLN A 174 -0.60 11.49 3.54
N THR A 175 -1.03 10.50 4.33
CA THR A 175 -0.15 9.47 4.88
C THR A 175 -0.03 8.25 3.96
N ALA A 176 -0.88 8.11 2.94
CA ALA A 176 -0.82 7.00 1.98
C ALA A 176 0.57 6.79 1.31
N PRO A 177 1.35 7.83 0.95
CA PRO A 177 2.69 7.67 0.39
C PRO A 177 3.70 7.02 1.34
N GLU A 178 3.46 7.03 2.65
CA GLU A 178 4.35 6.41 3.63
C GLU A 178 4.45 4.90 3.45
N LEU A 179 3.44 4.26 2.84
CA LEU A 179 3.44 2.82 2.55
C LEU A 179 4.48 2.39 1.49
N ARG A 180 5.02 3.33 0.69
CA ARG A 180 6.05 3.03 -0.32
C ARG A 180 7.30 2.42 0.28
N LYS A 181 7.86 3.10 1.29
CA LYS A 181 9.12 2.70 1.91
C LYS A 181 9.08 1.26 2.46
N PRO A 182 8.13 0.89 3.34
CA PRO A 182 8.09 -0.46 3.89
C PRO A 182 7.74 -1.51 2.83
N ALA A 183 6.87 -1.19 1.86
CA ALA A 183 6.54 -2.10 0.77
C ALA A 183 7.76 -2.45 -0.11
N TYR A 184 8.61 -1.47 -0.42
CA TYR A 184 9.78 -1.68 -1.29
C TYR A 184 10.97 -2.22 -0.49
N HIS A 185 11.24 -1.63 0.67
CA HIS A 185 12.40 -1.98 1.49
C HIS A 185 12.30 -3.39 2.06
N GLY A 186 11.10 -3.82 2.50
CA GLY A 186 10.93 -5.15 3.07
C GLY A 186 11.20 -6.26 2.05
N ILE A 187 10.97 -5.99 0.76
CA ILE A 187 11.32 -6.91 -0.32
C ILE A 187 12.79 -6.81 -0.68
N ALA A 188 13.38 -5.61 -0.68
CA ALA A 188 14.81 -5.44 -0.91
C ALA A 188 15.65 -6.25 0.08
N ILE A 189 15.27 -6.27 1.37
CA ILE A 189 15.94 -7.09 2.40
C ILE A 189 15.81 -8.59 2.11
N LYS A 190 14.62 -9.05 1.68
CA LYS A 190 14.39 -10.47 1.38
C LYS A 190 15.09 -10.92 0.09
N ALA A 191 15.13 -10.06 -0.92
CA ALA A 191 15.72 -10.34 -2.22
C ALA A 191 17.25 -10.26 -2.20
N LEU A 192 17.83 -9.42 -1.33
CA LEU A 192 19.27 -9.24 -1.21
C LEU A 192 19.74 -9.60 0.20
N PRO A 193 20.25 -10.83 0.43
CA PRO A 193 20.76 -11.25 1.73
C PRO A 193 22.12 -10.59 2.03
N CYS A 194 22.09 -9.30 2.37
CA CYS A 194 23.28 -8.47 2.61
C CYS A 194 24.23 -9.10 3.63
N ASP A 195 23.71 -9.67 4.72
CA ASP A 195 24.54 -10.27 5.77
C ASP A 195 25.36 -11.45 5.26
N GLN A 196 24.76 -12.33 4.44
CA GLN A 196 25.47 -13.46 3.86
C GLN A 196 26.54 -13.01 2.87
N ILE A 197 26.25 -11.96 2.10
CA ILE A 197 27.21 -11.36 1.16
C ILE A 197 28.38 -10.72 1.92
N LEU A 198 28.09 -9.98 2.99
CA LEU A 198 29.10 -9.35 3.84
C LEU A 198 29.98 -10.39 4.53
N GLN A 199 29.42 -11.47 5.06
CA GLN A 199 30.21 -12.57 5.62
C GLN A 199 31.18 -13.16 4.58
N ARG A 200 30.72 -13.40 3.35
CA ARG A 200 31.59 -13.86 2.26
C ARG A 200 32.65 -12.84 1.91
N MET A 201 32.32 -11.55 1.89
CA MET A 201 33.28 -10.47 1.61
C MET A 201 34.38 -10.37 2.68
N VAL A 202 34.05 -10.57 3.96
CA VAL A 202 35.02 -10.59 5.07
C VAL A 202 36.01 -11.74 4.93
N THR A 203 35.60 -12.88 4.37
CA THR A 203 36.51 -14.03 4.16
C THR A 203 37.53 -13.83 3.05
N VAL A 204 37.39 -12.78 2.24
CA VAL A 204 38.32 -12.47 1.14
C VAL A 204 39.57 -11.79 1.68
N LYS A 205 40.73 -12.37 1.36
CA LYS A 205 42.03 -11.75 1.63
C LYS A 205 42.34 -10.72 0.54
N TRP A 206 42.50 -9.46 0.93
CA TRP A 206 42.74 -8.33 0.02
C TRP A 206 44.22 -8.05 -0.28
N ASP A 207 45.13 -8.96 0.09
CA ASP A 207 46.56 -8.78 -0.18
C ASP A 207 46.84 -8.99 -1.67
N ILE A 208 47.51 -8.02 -2.30
CA ILE A 208 47.78 -7.95 -3.75
C ILE A 208 48.53 -9.19 -4.26
N ARG A 209 49.26 -9.88 -3.38
CA ARG A 209 50.02 -11.11 -3.70
C ARG A 209 49.15 -12.38 -3.74
N ASP A 210 48.00 -12.35 -3.05
CA ASP A 210 47.08 -13.48 -2.88
C ASP A 210 45.79 -13.34 -3.72
N ILE A 211 45.67 -12.28 -4.52
CA ILE A 211 44.55 -12.10 -5.46
C ILE A 211 44.67 -13.15 -6.56
N LYS A 212 43.98 -14.28 -6.36
CA LYS A 212 43.80 -15.29 -7.40
C LYS A 212 43.01 -14.67 -8.56
N SER A 213 43.35 -15.00 -9.80
CA SER A 213 42.64 -14.59 -11.03
C SER A 213 41.22 -15.19 -11.18
N GLN A 214 40.64 -15.71 -10.09
CA GLN A 214 39.31 -16.31 -10.06
C GLN A 214 38.28 -15.30 -9.56
N HIS A 215 37.04 -15.44 -10.02
CA HIS A 215 35.93 -14.61 -9.56
C HIS A 215 35.70 -14.79 -8.05
N SER A 216 35.27 -13.71 -7.39
CA SER A 216 34.91 -13.76 -5.97
C SER A 216 33.50 -14.35 -5.85
N SER A 217 33.34 -15.39 -5.02
CA SER A 217 32.06 -16.10 -4.86
C SER A 217 30.89 -15.21 -4.43
N TYR A 218 31.16 -14.11 -3.71
CA TYR A 218 30.14 -13.13 -3.36
C TYR A 218 29.68 -12.31 -4.57
N VAL A 219 30.59 -12.00 -5.51
CA VAL A 219 30.29 -11.31 -6.78
C VAL A 219 29.48 -12.23 -7.67
N ASP A 220 29.84 -13.51 -7.77
CA ASP A 220 29.06 -14.47 -8.55
C ASP A 220 27.64 -14.65 -7.99
N SER A 221 27.51 -14.66 -6.66
CA SER A 221 26.20 -14.70 -6.00
C SER A 221 25.37 -13.43 -6.26
N LEU A 222 26.00 -12.26 -6.21
CA LEU A 222 25.36 -10.99 -6.54
C LEU A 222 24.92 -10.94 -8.00
N VAL A 223 25.80 -11.32 -8.92
CA VAL A 223 25.50 -11.38 -10.35
C VAL A 223 24.35 -12.35 -10.57
N GLN A 224 24.40 -13.57 -10.03
CA GLN A 224 23.31 -14.54 -10.17
C GLN A 224 21.97 -14.01 -9.65
N ILE A 225 21.95 -13.35 -8.48
CA ILE A 225 20.74 -12.75 -7.93
C ILE A 225 20.20 -11.65 -8.87
N LEU A 226 21.08 -10.79 -9.38
CA LEU A 226 20.70 -9.65 -10.22
C LEU A 226 20.38 -10.04 -11.68
N THR A 227 21.01 -11.08 -12.23
CA THR A 227 20.79 -11.54 -13.62
C THR A 227 19.67 -12.55 -13.74
N CYS A 228 19.44 -13.42 -12.74
CA CYS A 228 18.20 -14.21 -12.70
C CYS A 228 16.95 -13.31 -12.61
N GLN A 229 17.10 -12.06 -12.15
CA GLN A 229 16.03 -11.08 -12.13
C GLN A 229 15.71 -10.46 -13.50
N GLU A 230 16.65 -10.45 -14.46
CA GLU A 230 16.44 -9.85 -15.79
C GLU A 230 15.81 -10.82 -16.81
N VAL A 231 15.94 -12.14 -16.62
CA VAL A 231 15.47 -13.14 -17.60
C VAL A 231 13.94 -13.34 -17.60
N HIS A 232 13.22 -12.72 -16.67
CA HIS A 232 11.76 -12.90 -16.49
C HIS A 232 10.93 -11.61 -16.51
N GLN A 233 11.48 -10.49 -17.01
CA GLN A 233 10.69 -9.35 -17.50
C GLN A 233 10.36 -9.52 -18.98
#